data_AF-A0A5Q2NLQ7-F1
#
_entry.id   AF-A0A5Q2NLQ7-F1
#
_cell.length_a   1.000
_cell.length_b   1.000
_cell.length_c   1.000
_cell.angle_alpha   90.00
_cell.angle_beta   90.00
_cell.angle_gamma   90.00
#
_symmetry.space_group_name_H-M   'P 1'
#
loop_
_entity.id
_entity.type
_entity.pdbx_description
1 polymer ?
#
loop_
_entity_poly.entity_id
_entity_poly.type
_entity_poly.pdbx_seq_one_letter_code
_entity_poly.pdbx_strand_id
1 'polypeptide(L)'
;MSSVYRLLRAIQVASFANRLVYYMRRLPWIGSRVPESLYARPGWKRAASWAAIVLELLWAVANKLIYVGLCVVLPALWMREAGHAADPLPSALAILLPLSFFTACLWNARVLEPKRDKFVAVKLMRIPGELYMKATLTYRYVVFFLSFLIALAVLLPFVGGSMLGGALLALSITMWRLAAEYGHLLLFERTGIVLIKKNGLIWASILVGLALAYGPPLLGLAPDLRLPALPAALLAALIALLGAAAVWRLARYPRYREAVEAATRRDDPLLDLGRMMAEAKKADVAVKQDDLGEPGPDRGGSASGSSGYAYLNALFFSRHRRLVRRPLLVRLAIVAGAGAAGCAVLAVLRPQPGSWDPASLAVYLPFGLYLLSVGERICRALFYNCDMPLMRYAFYRAAAPKHFRLRLVRLAAMNLLTGAAAAAALTAAAAVAGAALPLEELLLLWALVLSLALLFSVHHLALYYLLQPYSTELDAKNPLFHFVNMALSAGCWLVLLLRPELPALAAGSALLLALYAAAALGLVSRLGARTFRIK
;
A
#
# COMPACT_ATOMS: atom_id res chain seq x y z
N MET A 1 37.24 -10.61 -1.97
CA MET A 1 35.88 -10.04 -1.74
C MET A 1 35.79 -8.53 -2.03
N SER A 2 36.80 -7.71 -1.70
CA SER A 2 36.73 -6.25 -1.92
C SER A 2 36.64 -5.82 -3.40
N SER A 3 37.26 -6.56 -4.33
CA SER A 3 37.19 -6.27 -5.77
C SER A 3 35.78 -6.46 -6.36
N VAL A 4 35.12 -7.57 -6.03
CA VAL A 4 33.75 -7.89 -6.49
C VAL A 4 32.75 -6.88 -5.91
N TYR A 5 32.85 -6.55 -4.62
CA TYR A 5 31.98 -5.56 -4.01
C TYR A 5 32.13 -4.18 -4.69
N ARG A 6 33.38 -3.74 -4.96
CA ARG A 6 33.63 -2.50 -5.71
C ARG A 6 33.01 -2.52 -7.10
N LEU A 7 33.08 -3.64 -7.82
CA LEU A 7 32.44 -3.81 -9.12
C LEU A 7 30.90 -3.71 -9.02
N LEU A 8 30.29 -4.41 -8.07
CA LEU A 8 28.83 -4.35 -7.84
C LEU A 8 28.37 -2.93 -7.54
N ARG A 9 29.13 -2.20 -6.72
CA ARG A 9 28.85 -0.80 -6.42
C ARG A 9 29.02 0.11 -7.62
N ALA A 10 30.06 -0.08 -8.42
CA ALA A 10 30.24 0.68 -9.66
C ALA A 10 29.05 0.50 -10.62
N ILE A 11 28.52 -0.73 -10.75
CA ILE A 11 27.33 -1.02 -11.56
C ILE A 11 26.10 -0.30 -11.02
N GLN A 12 25.83 -0.40 -9.71
CA GLN A 12 24.67 0.24 -9.08
C GLN A 12 24.73 1.76 -9.21
N VAL A 13 25.89 2.36 -8.93
CA VAL A 13 26.09 3.80 -9.02
C VAL A 13 25.97 4.28 -10.45
N ALA A 14 26.59 3.60 -11.42
CA ALA A 14 26.47 3.96 -12.83
C ALA A 14 25.00 3.89 -13.30
N SER A 15 24.27 2.84 -12.89
CA SER A 15 22.84 2.70 -13.21
C SER A 15 22.00 3.83 -12.60
N PHE A 16 22.20 4.13 -11.32
CA PHE A 16 21.51 5.21 -10.62
C PHE A 16 21.83 6.58 -11.23
N ALA A 17 23.11 6.89 -11.42
CA ALA A 17 23.61 8.12 -12.01
C ALA A 17 23.03 8.35 -13.41
N ASN A 18 23.07 7.32 -14.27
CA ASN A 18 22.49 7.41 -15.61
C ASN A 18 20.97 7.61 -15.56
N ARG A 19 20.27 6.93 -14.64
CA ARG A 19 18.81 7.07 -14.48
C ARG A 19 18.42 8.46 -13.96
N LEU A 20 19.22 9.04 -13.07
CA LEU A 20 19.04 10.39 -12.57
C LEU A 20 19.21 11.42 -13.69
N VAL A 21 20.29 11.32 -14.48
CA VAL A 21 20.50 12.18 -15.66
C VAL A 21 19.34 12.05 -16.64
N TYR A 22 18.88 10.83 -16.90
CA TYR A 22 17.74 10.58 -17.78
C TYR A 22 16.46 11.28 -17.32
N TYR A 23 16.11 11.19 -16.03
CA TYR A 23 14.90 11.84 -15.52
C TYR A 23 15.04 13.36 -15.45
N MET A 24 16.20 13.89 -15.04
CA MET A 24 16.43 15.33 -15.02
C MET A 24 16.28 15.95 -16.41
N ARG A 25 16.75 15.24 -17.45
CA ARG A 25 16.59 15.67 -18.87
C ARG A 25 15.15 15.69 -19.37
N ARG A 26 14.25 14.94 -18.73
CA ARG A 26 12.82 14.88 -19.10
C ARG A 26 11.95 15.90 -18.37
N LEU A 27 12.51 16.65 -17.43
CA LEU A 27 11.78 17.71 -16.74
C LEU A 27 11.63 18.93 -17.67
N PRO A 28 10.40 19.47 -17.83
CA PRO A 28 10.10 20.49 -18.85
C PRO A 28 10.89 21.81 -18.72
N TRP A 29 11.48 22.12 -17.56
CA TRP A 29 12.27 23.36 -17.35
C TRP A 29 13.73 23.13 -17.03
N ILE A 30 14.08 21.96 -16.50
CA ILE A 30 15.46 21.61 -16.10
C ILE A 30 16.17 20.89 -17.24
N GLY A 31 15.43 20.15 -18.07
CA GLY A 31 16.00 19.19 -18.99
C GLY A 31 16.86 19.78 -20.10
N SER A 32 16.55 21.00 -20.56
CA SER A 32 17.33 21.74 -21.54
C SER A 32 18.69 22.22 -20.99
N ARG A 33 18.85 22.30 -19.66
CA ARG A 33 20.09 22.73 -18.99
C ARG A 33 21.02 21.57 -18.62
N VAL A 34 20.58 20.33 -18.82
CA VAL A 34 21.35 19.14 -18.43
C VAL A 34 22.07 18.57 -19.66
N PRO A 35 23.40 18.77 -19.80
CA PRO A 35 24.14 18.38 -20.99
C PRO A 35 24.31 16.86 -21.10
N GLU A 36 24.36 16.35 -22.34
CA GLU A 36 24.59 14.92 -22.60
C GLU A 36 25.95 14.42 -22.10
N SER A 37 26.93 15.33 -22.06
CA SER A 37 28.29 15.04 -21.60
C SER A 37 28.35 14.56 -20.15
N LEU A 38 27.29 14.77 -19.36
CA LEU A 38 27.17 14.17 -18.02
C LEU A 38 27.23 12.64 -18.10
N TYR A 39 26.68 11.98 -19.14
CA TYR A 39 26.82 10.52 -19.22
C TYR A 39 28.27 10.03 -19.34
N ALA A 40 29.17 10.84 -19.92
CA ALA A 40 30.56 10.43 -20.18
C ALA A 40 31.53 10.84 -19.07
N ARG A 41 31.23 11.88 -18.28
CA ARG A 41 32.18 12.45 -17.30
C ARG A 41 32.37 11.54 -16.07
N PRO A 42 33.57 10.98 -15.83
CA PRO A 42 33.80 10.06 -14.71
C PRO A 42 33.88 10.77 -13.35
N GLY A 43 34.29 12.05 -13.31
CA GLY A 43 34.49 12.80 -12.07
C GLY A 43 33.23 12.94 -11.20
N TRP A 44 32.12 13.42 -11.79
CA TRP A 44 30.87 13.54 -11.04
C TRP A 44 30.26 12.18 -10.70
N LYS A 45 30.48 11.13 -11.52
CA LYS A 45 30.02 9.77 -11.19
C LYS A 45 30.72 9.23 -9.94
N ARG A 46 32.01 9.56 -9.75
CA ARG A 46 32.74 9.23 -8.51
C ARG A 46 32.20 10.02 -7.31
N ALA A 47 31.94 11.31 -7.46
CA ALA A 47 31.33 12.12 -6.39
C ALA A 47 29.92 11.61 -6.03
N ALA A 48 29.09 11.33 -7.03
CA ALA A 48 27.76 10.74 -6.87
C ALA A 48 27.83 9.35 -6.22
N SER A 49 28.87 8.55 -6.52
CA SER A 49 29.13 7.27 -5.86
C SER A 49 29.30 7.44 -4.35
N TRP A 50 30.18 8.35 -3.94
CA TRP A 50 30.46 8.60 -2.53
C TRP A 50 29.24 9.19 -1.82
N ALA A 51 28.57 10.15 -2.44
CA ALA A 51 27.33 10.72 -1.92
C ALA A 51 26.25 9.64 -1.75
N ALA A 52 26.08 8.75 -2.72
CA ALA A 52 25.12 7.65 -2.63
C ALA A 52 25.44 6.67 -1.50
N ILE A 53 26.73 6.34 -1.28
CA ILE A 53 27.15 5.48 -0.17
C ILE A 53 26.84 6.14 1.18
N VAL A 54 27.23 7.40 1.36
CA VAL A 54 26.96 8.14 2.60
C VAL A 54 25.45 8.24 2.84
N LEU A 55 24.68 8.59 1.82
CA LEU A 55 23.23 8.67 1.91
C LEU A 55 22.60 7.30 2.21
N GLU A 56 23.10 6.21 1.62
CA GLU A 56 22.64 4.84 1.90
C GLU A 56 22.89 4.46 3.37
N LEU A 57 24.06 4.79 3.92
CA LEU A 57 24.38 4.54 5.32
C LEU A 57 23.52 5.39 6.27
N LEU A 58 23.40 6.69 6.00
CA LEU A 58 22.54 7.60 6.77
C LEU A 58 21.08 7.13 6.73
N TRP A 59 20.60 6.75 5.55
CA TRP A 59 19.25 6.22 5.38
C TRP A 59 19.07 4.88 6.10
N ALA A 60 20.07 4.00 6.12
CA ALA A 60 20.00 2.75 6.85
C ALA A 60 19.81 2.99 8.35
N VAL A 61 20.55 3.93 8.94
CA VAL A 61 20.40 4.33 10.35
C VAL A 61 19.06 5.02 10.59
N ALA A 62 18.72 6.02 9.78
CA ALA A 62 17.46 6.75 9.88
C ALA A 62 16.25 5.82 9.80
N ASN A 63 16.25 4.86 8.87
CA ASN A 63 15.18 3.88 8.72
C ASN A 63 15.02 3.00 9.98
N LYS A 64 16.11 2.66 10.68
CA LYS A 64 16.03 1.91 11.96
C LYS A 64 15.55 2.78 13.11
N LEU A 65 15.99 4.04 13.17
CA LEU A 65 15.47 5.01 14.14
C LEU A 65 13.97 5.25 13.95
N ILE A 66 13.52 5.44 12.71
CA ILE A 66 12.10 5.61 12.37
C ILE A 66 11.32 4.34 12.74
N TYR A 67 11.80 3.16 12.35
CA TYR A 67 11.13 1.89 12.65
C TYR A 67 10.98 1.66 14.16
N VAL A 68 12.08 1.75 14.92
CA VAL A 68 12.04 1.54 16.37
C VAL A 68 11.27 2.67 17.06
N GLY A 69 11.47 3.92 16.63
CA GLY A 69 10.82 5.10 17.21
C GLY A 69 9.31 5.07 17.03
N LEU A 70 8.84 4.96 15.78
CA LEU A 70 7.41 5.02 15.45
C LEU A 70 6.65 3.73 15.72
N CYS A 71 7.26 2.57 15.49
CA CYS A 71 6.53 1.30 15.63
C CYS A 71 6.69 0.67 17.02
N VAL A 72 7.67 1.08 17.83
CA VAL A 72 7.94 0.43 19.12
C VAL A 72 7.86 1.42 20.28
N VAL A 73 8.72 2.44 20.28
CA VAL A 73 8.85 3.38 21.40
C VAL A 73 7.61 4.25 21.56
N LEU A 74 7.17 4.91 20.49
CA LEU A 74 6.03 5.82 20.56
C LEU A 74 4.72 5.11 20.97
N PRO A 75 4.36 3.94 20.39
CA PRO A 75 3.20 3.18 20.86
C PRO A 75 3.32 2.74 22.33
N ALA A 76 4.50 2.32 22.79
CA ALA A 76 4.70 1.92 24.18
C ALA A 76 4.56 3.10 25.15
N LEU A 77 5.04 4.29 24.78
CA LEU A 77 4.84 5.52 25.56
C LEU A 77 3.38 5.96 25.57
N TRP A 78 2.70 5.87 24.43
CA TRP A 78 1.26 6.17 24.33
C TRP A 78 0.43 5.22 25.18
N MET A 79 0.74 3.92 25.19
CA MET A 79 0.05 2.93 26.06
C MET A 79 0.22 3.25 27.54
N ARG A 80 1.36 3.82 27.93
CA ARG A 80 1.57 4.31 29.30
C ARG A 80 0.66 5.49 29.62
N GLU A 81 0.61 6.47 28.73
CA GLU A 81 -0.24 7.65 28.90
C GLU A 81 -1.74 7.30 28.91
N ALA A 82 -2.14 6.31 28.11
CA ALA A 82 -3.50 5.79 28.06
C ALA A 82 -3.87 4.88 29.25
N GLY A 83 -2.96 4.66 30.20
CA GLY A 83 -3.20 3.83 31.39
C GLY A 83 -3.22 2.31 31.13
N HIS A 84 -2.84 1.86 29.93
CA HIS A 84 -2.78 0.44 29.59
C HIS A 84 -1.56 -0.27 30.20
N ALA A 85 -0.49 0.46 30.53
CA ALA A 85 0.70 -0.09 31.17
C ALA A 85 1.42 0.97 32.04
N ALA A 86 1.73 0.65 33.30
CA ALA A 86 2.58 1.53 34.11
C ALA A 86 4.03 1.57 33.56
N ASP A 87 4.51 0.40 33.17
CA ASP A 87 5.81 0.09 32.58
C ASP A 87 5.91 0.22 31.04
N PRO A 88 6.57 1.19 30.38
CA PRO A 88 6.63 1.17 28.91
C PRO A 88 7.59 0.11 28.34
N LEU A 89 8.57 -0.40 29.11
CA LEU A 89 9.56 -1.36 28.57
C LEU A 89 8.95 -2.72 28.17
N PRO A 90 8.12 -3.39 29.00
CA PRO A 90 7.50 -4.66 28.61
C PRO A 90 6.66 -4.55 27.35
N SER A 91 5.89 -3.47 27.20
CA SER A 91 5.10 -3.17 26.00
C SER A 91 6.01 -2.99 24.77
N ALA A 92 7.11 -2.25 24.90
CA ALA A 92 8.08 -2.08 23.83
C ALA A 92 8.71 -3.42 23.38
N LEU A 93 9.06 -4.30 24.33
CA LEU A 93 9.62 -5.63 24.02
C LEU A 93 8.56 -6.55 23.40
N ALA A 94 7.34 -6.54 23.93
CA ALA A 94 6.20 -7.30 23.40
C ALA A 94 5.87 -6.90 21.96
N ILE A 95 6.07 -5.63 21.58
CA ILE A 95 5.94 -5.17 20.20
C ILE A 95 7.17 -5.57 19.35
N LEU A 96 8.39 -5.29 19.83
CA LEU A 96 9.61 -5.45 19.05
C LEU A 96 9.89 -6.93 18.70
N LEU A 97 9.66 -7.85 19.63
CA LEU A 97 10.06 -9.25 19.48
C LEU A 97 9.25 -9.97 18.39
N PRO A 98 7.91 -9.97 18.35
CA PRO A 98 7.14 -10.59 17.27
C PRO A 98 7.42 -9.94 15.92
N LEU A 99 7.57 -8.61 15.86
CA LEU A 99 7.90 -7.93 14.61
C LEU A 99 9.30 -8.31 14.08
N SER A 100 10.27 -8.51 14.97
CA SER A 100 11.65 -8.79 14.56
C SER A 100 11.92 -10.27 14.34
N PHE A 101 11.45 -11.14 15.24
CA PHE A 101 11.73 -12.57 15.27
C PHE A 101 10.71 -13.41 14.49
N PHE A 102 9.47 -12.95 14.35
CA PHE A 102 8.44 -13.68 13.61
C PHE A 102 8.18 -13.05 12.23
N THR A 103 7.59 -11.86 12.18
CA THR A 103 7.11 -11.31 10.88
C THR A 103 8.25 -11.09 9.91
N ALA A 104 9.28 -10.35 10.33
CA ALA A 104 10.38 -9.99 9.45
C ALA A 104 11.16 -11.21 8.93
N CYS A 105 11.11 -12.36 9.61
CA CYS A 105 11.79 -13.59 9.17
C CYS A 105 11.15 -14.21 7.94
N LEU A 106 9.84 -14.07 7.81
CA LEU A 106 9.09 -14.73 6.75
C LEU A 106 9.12 -13.94 5.44
N TRP A 107 9.12 -12.59 5.52
CA TRP A 107 9.03 -11.75 4.33
C TRP A 107 10.37 -11.16 3.84
N ASN A 108 11.40 -11.04 4.70
CA ASN A 108 12.60 -10.25 4.40
C ASN A 108 13.86 -11.11 4.11
N ALA A 109 13.69 -12.25 3.44
CA ALA A 109 14.81 -13.10 3.00
C ALA A 109 15.38 -12.61 1.66
N ARG A 110 16.65 -12.18 1.65
CA ARG A 110 17.29 -11.61 0.46
C ARG A 110 17.91 -12.62 -0.46
N VAL A 111 18.24 -13.80 0.04
CA VAL A 111 18.85 -14.82 -0.79
C VAL A 111 17.96 -15.15 -1.98
N LEU A 112 16.65 -15.30 -1.74
CA LEU A 112 15.66 -15.66 -2.76
C LEU A 112 14.79 -14.49 -3.25
N GLU A 113 15.05 -13.26 -2.79
CA GLU A 113 14.33 -12.07 -3.24
C GLU A 113 14.64 -11.77 -4.72
N PRO A 114 13.60 -11.61 -5.57
CA PRO A 114 13.77 -11.08 -6.92
C PRO A 114 14.13 -9.60 -6.85
N LYS A 115 15.35 -9.27 -7.30
CA LYS A 115 15.85 -7.88 -7.33
C LYS A 115 16.46 -7.58 -8.68
N ARG A 116 16.12 -6.40 -9.25
CA ARG A 116 16.67 -5.94 -10.53
C ARG A 116 18.20 -5.91 -10.53
N ASP A 117 18.82 -5.42 -9.46
CA ASP A 117 20.29 -5.40 -9.32
C ASP A 117 20.89 -6.82 -9.39
N LYS A 118 20.21 -7.80 -8.78
CA LYS A 118 20.62 -9.21 -8.81
C LYS A 118 20.52 -9.76 -10.24
N PHE A 119 19.44 -9.44 -10.95
CA PHE A 119 19.27 -9.80 -12.36
C PHE A 119 20.37 -9.17 -13.23
N VAL A 120 20.62 -7.87 -13.11
CA VAL A 120 21.65 -7.17 -13.90
C VAL A 120 23.03 -7.75 -13.60
N ALA A 121 23.41 -7.89 -12.32
CA ALA A 121 24.73 -8.39 -11.95
C ALA A 121 24.99 -9.83 -12.42
N VAL A 122 24.02 -10.73 -12.25
CA VAL A 122 24.23 -12.16 -12.49
C VAL A 122 23.86 -12.58 -13.91
N LYS A 123 22.74 -12.09 -14.45
CA LYS A 123 22.27 -12.49 -15.80
C LYS A 123 22.91 -11.67 -16.91
N LEU A 124 23.03 -10.35 -16.73
CA LEU A 124 23.58 -9.47 -17.77
C LEU A 124 25.11 -9.36 -17.68
N MET A 125 25.63 -9.09 -16.49
CA MET A 125 27.08 -8.89 -16.26
C MET A 125 27.83 -10.19 -15.97
N ARG A 126 27.13 -11.34 -15.94
CA ARG A 126 27.69 -12.69 -15.76
C ARG A 126 28.56 -12.86 -14.50
N ILE A 127 28.31 -12.07 -13.46
CA ILE A 127 28.99 -12.24 -12.17
C ILE A 127 28.51 -13.56 -11.54
N PRO A 128 29.42 -14.45 -11.09
CA PRO A 128 29.03 -15.69 -10.42
C PRO A 128 28.08 -15.42 -9.25
N GLY A 129 26.94 -16.12 -9.22
CA GLY A 129 25.89 -15.90 -8.22
C GLY A 129 26.38 -16.08 -6.78
N GLU A 130 27.31 -16.99 -6.54
CA GLU A 130 27.97 -17.18 -5.25
C GLU A 130 28.70 -15.92 -4.77
N LEU A 131 29.55 -15.34 -5.63
CA LEU A 131 30.32 -14.13 -5.30
C LEU A 131 29.39 -12.94 -5.05
N TYR A 132 28.34 -12.82 -5.87
CA TYR A 132 27.30 -11.81 -5.68
C TYR A 132 26.62 -11.96 -4.32
N MET A 133 26.19 -13.18 -3.97
CA MET A 133 25.45 -13.43 -2.74
C MET A 133 26.31 -13.22 -1.49
N LYS A 134 27.55 -13.73 -1.48
CA LYS A 134 28.48 -13.50 -0.37
C LYS A 134 28.73 -12.01 -0.15
N ALA A 135 29.06 -11.27 -1.21
CA ALA A 135 29.32 -9.83 -1.10
C ALA A 135 28.08 -9.04 -0.62
N THR A 136 26.90 -9.37 -1.16
CA THR A 136 25.65 -8.65 -0.85
C THR A 136 25.16 -8.95 0.57
N LEU A 137 25.20 -10.21 1.01
CA LEU A 137 24.78 -10.61 2.36
C LEU A 137 25.70 -10.02 3.42
N THR A 138 27.03 -10.11 3.22
CA THR A 138 28.00 -9.54 4.17
C THR A 138 27.77 -8.05 4.35
N TYR A 139 27.75 -7.27 3.26
CA TYR A 139 27.54 -5.83 3.35
C TYR A 139 26.21 -5.49 4.03
N ARG A 140 25.12 -6.14 3.61
CA ARG A 140 23.79 -5.90 4.16
C ARG A 140 23.75 -6.15 5.67
N TYR A 141 24.28 -7.28 6.14
CA TYR A 141 24.14 -7.66 7.54
C TYR A 141 25.07 -6.89 8.47
N VAL A 142 26.22 -6.43 7.97
CA VAL A 142 27.06 -5.45 8.67
C VAL A 142 26.30 -4.14 8.84
N VAL A 143 25.76 -3.57 7.76
CA VAL A 143 24.99 -2.31 7.85
C VAL A 143 23.74 -2.49 8.70
N PHE A 144 23.02 -3.60 8.55
CA PHE A 144 21.83 -3.92 9.34
C PHE A 144 22.13 -3.95 10.84
N PHE A 145 23.21 -4.62 11.24
CA PHE A 145 23.66 -4.68 12.63
C PHE A 145 24.00 -3.30 13.16
N LEU A 146 24.86 -2.54 12.46
CA LEU A 146 25.28 -1.21 12.89
C LEU A 146 24.11 -0.24 13.01
N SER A 147 23.19 -0.25 12.05
CA SER A 147 22.01 0.62 12.09
C SER A 147 21.05 0.25 13.22
N PHE A 148 20.84 -1.04 13.50
CA PHE A 148 20.01 -1.47 14.63
C PHE A 148 20.68 -1.23 15.98
N LEU A 149 22.00 -1.40 16.05
CA LEU A 149 22.80 -1.12 17.24
C LEU A 149 22.63 0.35 17.63
N ILE A 150 22.82 1.28 16.69
CA ILE A 150 22.62 2.71 16.92
C ILE A 150 21.18 2.98 17.34
N ALA A 151 20.19 2.46 16.60
CA ALA A 151 18.79 2.75 16.88
C ALA A 151 18.34 2.25 18.25
N LEU A 152 18.68 1.02 18.62
CA LEU A 152 18.28 0.43 19.90
C LEU A 152 19.08 1.00 21.07
N ALA A 153 20.37 1.30 20.91
CA ALA A 153 21.16 1.95 21.94
C ALA A 153 20.65 3.36 22.27
N VAL A 154 20.17 4.09 21.26
CA VAL A 154 19.61 5.45 21.43
C VAL A 154 18.18 5.41 21.95
N LEU A 155 17.31 4.56 21.40
CA LEU A 155 15.86 4.67 21.62
C LEU A 155 15.34 3.81 22.78
N LEU A 156 15.97 2.68 23.10
CA LEU A 156 15.51 1.81 24.18
C LEU A 156 15.57 2.47 25.58
N PRO A 157 16.54 3.36 25.89
CA PRO A 157 16.53 4.13 27.14
C PRO A 157 15.28 4.98 27.37
N PHE A 158 14.61 5.47 26.33
CA PHE A 158 13.40 6.28 26.46
C PHE A 158 12.19 5.52 27.02
N VAL A 159 12.21 4.18 26.95
CA VAL A 159 11.19 3.31 27.53
C VAL A 159 11.69 2.58 28.77
N GLY A 160 12.84 2.98 29.34
CA GLY A 160 13.39 2.39 30.57
C GLY A 160 14.31 1.18 30.37
N GLY A 161 14.76 0.90 29.13
CA GLY A 161 15.75 -0.15 28.88
C GLY A 161 17.20 0.35 28.96
N SER A 162 18.18 -0.56 29.10
CA SER A 162 19.61 -0.20 29.13
C SER A 162 20.22 -0.18 27.72
N MET A 163 21.29 0.62 27.54
CA MET A 163 22.06 0.65 26.28
C MET A 163 22.65 -0.73 25.94
N LEU A 164 23.13 -1.46 26.95
CA LEU A 164 23.63 -2.83 26.80
C LEU A 164 22.51 -3.80 26.39
N GLY A 165 21.30 -3.66 26.95
CA GLY A 165 20.13 -4.40 26.50
C GLY A 165 19.80 -4.12 25.03
N GLY A 166 19.89 -2.86 24.60
CA GLY A 166 19.75 -2.46 23.20
C GLY A 166 20.78 -3.11 22.28
N ALA A 167 22.05 -3.15 22.70
CA ALA A 167 23.12 -3.80 21.95
C ALA A 167 22.93 -5.32 21.84
N LEU A 168 22.54 -5.99 22.93
CA LEU A 168 22.22 -7.42 22.93
C LEU A 168 21.02 -7.74 22.03
N LEU A 169 19.98 -6.90 22.04
CA LEU A 169 18.85 -7.04 21.13
C LEU A 169 19.26 -6.84 19.66
N ALA A 170 20.10 -5.84 19.36
CA ALA A 170 20.60 -5.62 18.00
C ALA A 170 21.39 -6.83 17.48
N LEU A 171 22.26 -7.41 18.33
CA LEU A 171 23.00 -8.63 18.02
C LEU A 171 22.05 -9.81 17.81
N SER A 172 21.12 -10.04 18.74
CA SER A 172 20.16 -11.15 18.69
C SER A 172 19.29 -11.09 17.44
N ILE A 173 18.74 -9.91 17.11
CA ILE A 173 17.92 -9.69 15.92
C ILE A 173 18.74 -9.95 14.64
N THR A 174 20.01 -9.54 14.61
CA THR A 174 20.89 -9.76 13.45
C THR A 174 21.23 -11.24 13.28
N MET A 175 21.60 -11.92 14.35
CA MET A 175 21.97 -13.34 14.34
C MET A 175 20.77 -14.22 13.98
N TRP A 176 19.60 -13.91 14.54
CA TRP A 176 18.35 -14.56 14.18
C TRP A 176 18.00 -14.33 12.70
N ARG A 177 18.21 -13.12 12.19
CA ARG A 177 17.95 -12.79 10.78
C ARG A 177 18.88 -13.57 9.84
N LEU A 178 20.14 -13.77 10.20
CA LEU A 178 21.08 -14.62 9.45
C LEU A 178 20.67 -16.10 9.49
N ALA A 179 20.21 -16.59 10.64
CA ALA A 179 19.62 -17.92 10.77
C ALA A 179 18.38 -18.09 9.87
N ALA A 180 17.52 -17.07 9.80
CA ALA A 180 16.36 -17.07 8.91
C ALA A 180 16.76 -17.14 7.43
N GLU A 181 17.76 -16.35 6.97
CA GLU A 181 18.24 -16.44 5.57
C GLU A 181 18.70 -17.85 5.22
N TYR A 182 19.41 -18.52 6.12
CA TYR A 182 19.81 -19.91 5.93
C TYR A 182 18.60 -20.86 5.96
N GLY A 183 17.63 -20.64 6.84
CA GLY A 183 16.38 -21.40 6.88
C GLY A 183 15.58 -21.31 5.59
N HIS A 184 15.55 -20.14 4.94
CA HIS A 184 14.92 -19.96 3.63
C HIS A 184 15.63 -20.76 2.54
N LEU A 185 16.96 -20.86 2.59
CA LEU A 185 17.72 -21.71 1.68
C LEU A 185 17.39 -23.19 1.90
N LEU A 186 17.37 -23.67 3.14
CA LEU A 186 17.00 -25.05 3.46
C LEU A 186 15.58 -25.39 2.99
N LEU A 187 14.63 -24.48 3.20
CA LEU A 187 13.26 -24.64 2.71
C LEU A 187 13.24 -24.78 1.19
N PHE A 188 13.97 -23.91 0.49
CA PHE A 188 14.08 -23.95 -0.96
C PHE A 188 14.75 -25.22 -1.46
N GLU A 189 15.80 -25.71 -0.80
CA GLU A 189 16.47 -26.96 -1.17
C GLU A 189 15.55 -28.17 -1.04
N ARG A 190 14.72 -28.22 0.01
CA ARG A 190 13.83 -29.35 0.29
C ARG A 190 12.54 -29.34 -0.54
N THR A 191 12.02 -28.16 -0.85
CA THR A 191 10.65 -28.02 -1.40
C THR A 191 10.60 -27.27 -2.73
N GLY A 192 11.68 -26.59 -3.13
CA GLY A 192 11.69 -25.66 -4.26
C GLY A 192 10.88 -24.38 -4.01
N ILE A 193 10.28 -24.20 -2.82
CA ILE A 193 9.41 -23.07 -2.51
C ILE A 193 10.24 -21.82 -2.21
N VAL A 194 9.92 -20.73 -2.91
CA VAL A 194 10.41 -19.39 -2.61
C VAL A 194 9.34 -18.66 -1.80
N LEU A 195 9.53 -18.58 -0.47
CA LEU A 195 8.50 -18.11 0.46
C LEU A 195 8.04 -16.67 0.16
N ILE A 196 8.96 -15.79 -0.23
CA ILE A 196 8.66 -14.39 -0.59
C ILE A 196 7.70 -14.24 -1.79
N LYS A 197 7.48 -15.30 -2.59
CA LYS A 197 6.50 -15.31 -3.68
C LYS A 197 5.10 -15.75 -3.24
N LYS A 198 4.95 -16.29 -2.03
CA LYS A 198 3.66 -16.75 -1.48
C LYS A 198 2.97 -15.60 -0.73
N ASN A 199 2.44 -14.64 -1.49
CA ASN A 199 1.84 -13.42 -0.94
C ASN A 199 0.81 -13.67 0.17
N GLY A 200 -0.07 -14.68 0.02
CA GLY A 200 -1.07 -15.00 1.05
C GLY A 200 -0.44 -15.37 2.41
N LEU A 201 0.61 -16.19 2.39
CA LEU A 201 1.34 -16.58 3.61
C LEU A 201 2.08 -15.39 4.22
N ILE A 202 2.69 -14.54 3.39
CA ILE A 202 3.38 -13.34 3.86
C ILE A 202 2.41 -12.38 4.53
N TRP A 203 1.29 -12.06 3.88
CA TRP A 203 0.27 -11.18 4.45
C TRP A 203 -0.36 -11.77 5.70
N ALA A 204 -0.65 -13.07 5.73
CA ALA A 204 -1.11 -13.75 6.93
C ALA A 204 -0.07 -13.64 8.07
N SER A 205 1.22 -13.84 7.78
CA SER A 205 2.27 -13.70 8.79
C SER A 205 2.42 -12.28 9.33
N ILE A 206 2.26 -11.26 8.47
CA ILE A 206 2.27 -9.85 8.86
C ILE A 206 1.06 -9.57 9.78
N LEU A 207 -0.14 -10.01 9.39
CA LEU A 207 -1.34 -9.81 10.19
C LEU A 207 -1.23 -10.49 11.56
N VAL A 208 -0.81 -11.76 11.58
CA VAL A 208 -0.62 -12.52 12.83
C VAL A 208 0.43 -11.87 13.70
N GLY A 209 1.58 -11.46 13.15
CA GLY A 209 2.60 -10.85 13.98
C GLY A 209 2.33 -9.40 14.39
N LEU A 210 1.49 -8.66 13.66
CA LEU A 210 0.93 -7.39 14.15
C LEU A 210 -0.02 -7.64 15.32
N ALA A 211 -0.90 -8.64 15.22
CA ALA A 211 -1.79 -9.03 16.31
C ALA A 211 -1.00 -9.48 17.55
N LEU A 212 0.06 -10.27 17.38
CA LEU A 212 0.95 -10.67 18.48
C LEU A 212 1.73 -9.50 19.07
N ALA A 213 2.13 -8.51 18.25
CA ALA A 213 2.90 -7.37 18.70
C ALA A 213 2.07 -6.36 19.50
N TYR A 214 0.86 -6.03 19.02
CA TYR A 214 0.04 -4.96 19.61
C TYR A 214 -1.12 -5.48 20.47
N GLY A 215 -1.62 -6.70 20.23
CA GLY A 215 -2.77 -7.27 20.94
C GLY A 215 -2.55 -7.35 22.45
N PRO A 216 -1.51 -8.05 22.96
CA PRO A 216 -1.29 -8.18 24.38
C PRO A 216 -1.08 -6.83 25.09
N PRO A 217 -0.23 -5.90 24.59
CA PRO A 217 -0.07 -4.58 25.21
C PRO A 217 -1.33 -3.72 25.24
N LEU A 218 -2.15 -3.73 24.19
CA LEU A 218 -3.42 -2.97 24.16
C LEU A 218 -4.47 -3.50 25.15
N LEU A 219 -4.40 -4.79 25.49
CA LEU A 219 -5.27 -5.41 26.47
C LEU A 219 -4.76 -5.28 27.92
N GLY A 220 -3.61 -4.63 28.14
CA GLY A 220 -2.94 -4.61 29.45
C GLY A 220 -2.36 -5.96 29.86
N LEU A 221 -2.23 -6.90 28.92
CA LEU A 221 -1.74 -8.27 29.11
C LEU A 221 -0.31 -8.44 28.57
N ALA A 222 0.45 -7.35 28.44
CA ALA A 222 1.84 -7.43 28.01
C ALA A 222 2.62 -8.30 29.01
N PRO A 223 3.18 -9.45 28.59
CA PRO A 223 3.97 -10.26 29.49
C PRO A 223 5.18 -9.45 29.96
N ASP A 224 5.52 -9.58 31.25
CA ASP A 224 6.76 -9.01 31.75
C ASP A 224 7.95 -9.81 31.19
N LEU A 225 8.46 -9.34 30.05
CA LEU A 225 9.57 -9.94 29.32
C LEU A 225 10.93 -9.52 29.87
N ARG A 226 10.95 -8.91 31.07
CA ARG A 226 12.18 -8.63 31.81
C ARG A 226 12.77 -9.92 32.34
N LEU A 227 13.61 -10.52 31.51
CA LEU A 227 14.47 -11.58 31.98
C LEU A 227 15.55 -10.96 32.90
N PRO A 228 15.87 -11.60 34.04
CA PRO A 228 17.07 -11.27 34.78
C PRO A 228 18.30 -11.33 33.85
N ALA A 229 19.35 -10.59 34.17
CA ALA A 229 20.50 -10.41 33.27
C ALA A 229 21.12 -11.74 32.78
N LEU A 230 21.16 -12.76 33.65
CA LEU A 230 21.71 -14.09 33.34
C LEU A 230 20.85 -14.86 32.30
N PRO A 231 19.55 -15.14 32.51
CA PRO A 231 18.69 -15.76 31.50
C PRO A 231 18.63 -15.00 30.17
N ALA A 232 18.60 -13.65 30.22
CA ALA A 232 18.61 -12.81 29.03
C ALA A 232 19.91 -13.00 28.22
N ALA A 233 21.05 -13.02 28.91
CA ALA A 233 22.35 -13.23 28.30
C ALA A 233 22.50 -14.65 27.72
N LEU A 234 21.99 -15.67 28.41
CA LEU A 234 22.01 -17.06 27.92
C LEU A 234 21.16 -17.22 26.65
N LEU A 235 19.97 -16.63 26.61
CA LEU A 235 19.12 -16.67 25.41
C LEU A 235 19.78 -15.92 24.24
N ALA A 236 20.34 -14.73 24.51
CA ALA A 236 21.10 -13.98 23.50
C ALA A 236 22.32 -14.78 23.00
N ALA A 237 23.02 -15.49 23.88
CA ALA A 237 24.14 -16.35 23.53
C ALA A 237 23.70 -17.54 22.66
N LEU A 238 22.56 -18.19 22.98
CA LEU A 238 22.00 -19.26 22.16
C LEU A 238 21.64 -18.77 20.76
N ILE A 239 20.98 -17.61 20.66
CA ILE A 239 20.64 -16.99 19.36
C ILE A 239 21.92 -16.63 18.60
N ALA A 240 22.94 -16.11 19.28
CA ALA A 240 24.22 -15.79 18.68
C ALA A 240 24.94 -17.03 18.14
N LEU A 241 24.92 -18.16 18.88
CA LEU A 241 25.48 -19.44 18.43
C LEU A 241 24.75 -19.96 17.18
N LEU A 242 23.42 -19.94 17.18
CA LEU A 242 22.61 -20.31 16.02
C LEU A 242 22.92 -19.43 14.81
N GLY A 243 23.02 -18.11 15.01
CA GLY A 243 23.40 -17.16 13.96
C GLY A 243 24.81 -17.39 13.43
N ALA A 244 25.78 -17.64 14.30
CA ALA A 244 27.17 -17.94 13.93
C ALA A 244 27.26 -19.23 13.10
N ALA A 245 26.55 -20.29 13.50
CA ALA A 245 26.43 -21.52 12.73
C ALA A 245 25.80 -21.26 11.35
N ALA A 246 24.75 -20.45 11.27
CA ALA A 246 24.13 -20.06 10.02
C ALA A 246 25.08 -19.24 9.13
N VAL A 247 25.86 -18.31 9.69
CA VAL A 247 26.89 -17.54 8.95
C VAL A 247 27.93 -18.49 8.35
N TRP A 248 28.43 -19.44 9.14
CA TRP A 248 29.39 -20.43 8.66
C TRP A 248 28.82 -21.28 7.51
N ARG A 249 27.56 -21.71 7.63
CA ARG A 249 26.84 -22.41 6.56
C ARG A 249 26.63 -21.54 5.32
N LEU A 250 26.20 -20.29 5.48
CA LEU A 250 26.01 -19.34 4.38
C LEU A 250 27.33 -19.04 3.64
N ALA A 251 28.46 -18.97 4.35
CA ALA A 251 29.76 -18.76 3.75
C ALA A 251 30.21 -19.94 2.86
N ARG A 252 29.75 -21.16 3.17
CA ARG A 252 30.12 -22.40 2.46
C ARG A 252 28.97 -22.99 1.62
N TYR A 253 27.89 -22.24 1.43
CA TYR A 253 26.69 -22.76 0.76
C TYR A 253 26.96 -23.01 -0.75
N PRO A 254 26.86 -24.26 -1.24
CA PRO A 254 27.27 -24.61 -2.61
C PRO A 254 26.23 -24.24 -3.67
N ARG A 255 24.94 -24.20 -3.31
CA ARG A 255 23.81 -24.06 -4.25
C ARG A 255 23.35 -22.61 -4.46
N TYR A 256 24.24 -21.63 -4.29
CA TYR A 256 23.89 -20.22 -4.52
C TYR A 256 23.45 -19.96 -5.96
N ARG A 257 24.02 -20.69 -6.92
CA ARG A 257 23.65 -20.56 -8.33
C ARG A 257 22.16 -20.84 -8.55
N GLU A 258 21.65 -21.95 -8.02
CA GLU A 258 20.25 -22.34 -8.17
C GLU A 258 19.30 -21.35 -7.48
N ALA A 259 19.64 -20.93 -6.25
CA ALA A 259 18.88 -19.95 -5.50
C ALA A 259 18.78 -18.61 -6.26
N VAL A 260 19.88 -18.16 -6.85
CA VAL A 260 19.93 -16.93 -7.65
C VAL A 260 19.17 -17.09 -8.96
N GLU A 261 19.27 -18.23 -9.64
CA GLU A 261 18.51 -18.52 -10.86
C GLU A 261 17.00 -18.50 -10.61
N ALA A 262 16.53 -19.06 -9.49
CA ALA A 262 15.12 -19.01 -9.08
C ALA A 262 14.63 -17.57 -8.77
N ALA A 263 15.52 -16.73 -8.24
CA ALA A 263 15.24 -15.32 -7.93
C ALA A 263 15.38 -14.38 -9.14
N THR A 264 15.94 -14.83 -10.27
CA THR A 264 16.24 -13.97 -11.45
C THR A 264 15.60 -14.47 -12.74
N ARG A 265 14.47 -15.18 -12.64
CA ARG A 265 13.68 -15.56 -13.82
C ARG A 265 13.19 -14.31 -14.54
N ARG A 266 13.43 -14.22 -15.85
CA ARG A 266 13.15 -13.02 -16.67
C ARG A 266 11.68 -12.59 -16.61
N ASP A 267 10.79 -13.56 -16.56
CA ASP A 267 9.33 -13.33 -16.51
C ASP A 267 8.82 -13.09 -15.08
N ASP A 268 9.72 -12.92 -14.09
CA ASP A 268 9.30 -12.60 -12.74
C ASP A 268 8.72 -11.18 -12.69
N PRO A 269 7.42 -11.02 -12.38
CA PRO A 269 6.75 -9.73 -12.39
C PRO A 269 7.39 -8.70 -11.44
N LEU A 270 8.11 -9.17 -10.40
CA LEU A 270 8.81 -8.31 -9.45
C LEU A 270 10.07 -7.65 -10.04
N LEU A 271 10.58 -8.15 -11.17
CA LEU A 271 11.71 -7.54 -11.89
C LEU A 271 11.26 -6.40 -12.81
N ASP A 272 10.01 -6.42 -13.26
CA ASP A 272 9.37 -5.37 -14.07
C ASP A 272 8.03 -4.93 -13.46
N LEU A 273 8.13 -4.25 -12.32
CA LEU A 273 6.98 -3.67 -11.61
C LEU A 273 6.08 -2.81 -12.51
N GLY A 274 6.65 -2.12 -13.51
CA GLY A 274 5.89 -1.29 -14.44
C GLY A 274 4.98 -2.14 -15.33
N ARG A 275 5.55 -3.17 -15.97
CA ARG A 275 4.79 -4.14 -16.76
C ARG A 275 3.79 -4.90 -15.91
N MET A 276 4.18 -5.35 -14.71
CA MET A 276 3.28 -6.02 -13.76
C MET A 276 2.08 -5.14 -13.40
N MET A 277 2.31 -3.85 -13.09
CA MET A 277 1.22 -2.92 -12.81
C MET A 277 0.31 -2.73 -14.02
N ALA A 278 0.85 -2.57 -15.23
CA ALA A 278 0.06 -2.41 -16.45
C ALA A 278 -0.77 -3.67 -16.77
N GLU A 279 -0.16 -4.85 -16.70
CA GLU A 279 -0.84 -6.14 -16.91
C GLU A 279 -1.91 -6.40 -15.83
N ALA A 280 -1.63 -6.07 -14.56
CA ALA A 280 -2.62 -6.17 -13.49
C ALA A 280 -3.82 -5.24 -13.71
N LYS A 281 -3.58 -3.98 -14.13
CA LYS A 281 -4.66 -3.03 -14.44
C LYS A 281 -5.53 -3.52 -15.60
N LYS A 282 -4.93 -4.15 -16.62
CA LYS A 282 -5.65 -4.79 -17.74
C LYS A 282 -6.42 -6.01 -17.29
N ALA A 283 -5.79 -6.94 -16.58
CA ALA A 283 -6.42 -8.15 -16.07
C ALA A 283 -7.58 -7.85 -15.11
N ASP A 284 -7.54 -6.73 -14.38
CA ASP A 284 -8.60 -6.30 -13.46
C ASP A 284 -9.90 -5.87 -14.18
N VAL A 285 -9.79 -5.45 -15.44
CA VAL A 285 -10.94 -4.98 -16.26
C VAL A 285 -11.18 -5.82 -17.51
N ALA A 286 -10.32 -6.78 -17.83
CA ALA A 286 -10.49 -7.67 -18.97
C ALA A 286 -11.64 -8.67 -18.73
N VAL A 287 -12.40 -8.94 -19.79
CA VAL A 287 -13.43 -9.97 -19.82
C VAL A 287 -12.75 -11.34 -19.74
N LYS A 288 -13.12 -12.16 -18.74
CA LYS A 288 -12.65 -13.55 -18.61
C LYS A 288 -13.56 -14.48 -19.41
N GLN A 289 -13.07 -15.67 -19.80
CA GLN A 289 -13.91 -16.67 -20.48
C GLN A 289 -15.16 -17.04 -19.66
N ASP A 290 -15.07 -17.09 -18.32
CA ASP A 290 -16.23 -17.24 -17.44
C ASP A 290 -17.22 -16.07 -17.49
N ASP A 291 -16.80 -14.88 -17.93
CA ASP A 291 -17.66 -13.71 -18.10
C ASP A 291 -18.44 -13.77 -19.43
N LEU A 292 -18.01 -14.65 -20.34
CA LEU A 292 -18.72 -15.01 -21.58
C LEU A 292 -19.61 -16.26 -21.37
N GLY A 293 -19.48 -16.92 -20.21
CA GLY A 293 -20.14 -18.18 -19.86
C GLY A 293 -21.56 -18.00 -19.32
N GLU A 294 -22.47 -18.72 -19.97
CA GLU A 294 -23.91 -18.89 -19.77
C GLU A 294 -24.83 -17.68 -20.01
N PRO A 295 -25.60 -17.68 -21.12
CA PRO A 295 -26.74 -16.81 -21.28
C PRO A 295 -27.80 -17.17 -20.23
N GLY A 296 -27.81 -16.47 -19.11
CA GLY A 296 -28.93 -16.52 -18.16
C GLY A 296 -30.25 -16.13 -18.87
N PRO A 297 -31.41 -16.60 -18.37
CA PRO A 297 -32.71 -16.53 -19.05
C PRO A 297 -33.24 -15.10 -19.29
N ASP A 298 -32.56 -14.06 -18.80
CA ASP A 298 -32.98 -12.65 -18.89
C ASP A 298 -32.60 -11.96 -20.21
N ARG A 299 -32.81 -12.60 -21.37
CA ARG A 299 -32.80 -11.87 -22.64
C ARG A 299 -34.19 -11.28 -22.90
N GLY A 300 -34.41 -10.07 -22.39
CA GLY A 300 -35.53 -9.22 -22.81
C GLY A 300 -35.86 -8.09 -21.85
N GLY A 301 -36.08 -8.38 -20.56
CA GLY A 301 -36.82 -7.48 -19.68
C GLY A 301 -36.14 -6.16 -19.26
N SER A 302 -34.83 -6.14 -19.01
CA SER A 302 -34.18 -4.93 -18.46
C SER A 302 -33.77 -3.90 -19.52
N ALA A 303 -33.71 -4.29 -20.80
CA ALA A 303 -33.30 -3.40 -21.90
C ALA A 303 -34.41 -3.18 -22.94
N SER A 304 -35.52 -3.94 -22.90
CA SER A 304 -36.64 -3.89 -23.85
C SER A 304 -37.33 -2.53 -23.95
N GLY A 305 -37.20 -1.66 -22.94
CA GLY A 305 -37.76 -0.30 -22.97
C GLY A 305 -36.76 0.82 -23.27
N SER A 306 -35.48 0.51 -23.51
CA SER A 306 -34.44 1.52 -23.69
C SER A 306 -34.00 1.65 -25.15
N SER A 307 -33.79 2.87 -25.64
CA SER A 307 -33.34 3.13 -27.02
C SER A 307 -32.04 3.94 -27.08
N GLY A 308 -31.30 3.80 -28.18
CA GLY A 308 -30.05 4.52 -28.46
C GLY A 308 -28.97 4.33 -27.37
N TYR A 309 -28.45 5.43 -26.83
CA TYR A 309 -27.37 5.38 -25.84
C TYR A 309 -27.77 4.81 -24.47
N ALA A 310 -29.05 4.89 -24.11
CA ALA A 310 -29.55 4.25 -22.90
C ALA A 310 -29.51 2.72 -23.04
N TYR A 311 -29.88 2.21 -24.22
CA TYR A 311 -29.75 0.80 -24.56
C TYR A 311 -28.29 0.32 -24.54
N LEU A 312 -27.39 1.06 -25.19
CA LEU A 312 -25.96 0.74 -25.18
C LEU A 312 -25.41 0.64 -23.74
N ASN A 313 -25.78 1.61 -22.88
CA ASN A 313 -25.37 1.58 -21.48
C ASN A 313 -26.00 0.40 -20.72
N ALA A 314 -27.29 0.12 -20.92
CA ALA A 314 -27.95 -1.05 -20.32
C ALA A 314 -27.28 -2.36 -20.72
N LEU A 315 -26.98 -2.52 -22.01
CA LEU A 315 -26.31 -3.68 -22.57
C LEU A 315 -24.89 -3.87 -22.04
N PHE A 316 -24.14 -2.78 -21.85
CA PHE A 316 -22.80 -2.86 -21.26
C PHE A 316 -22.84 -3.46 -19.85
N PHE A 317 -23.68 -2.92 -18.97
CA PHE A 317 -23.75 -3.36 -17.57
C PHE A 317 -24.42 -4.73 -17.41
N SER A 318 -25.31 -5.14 -18.33
CA SER A 318 -25.86 -6.48 -18.33
C SER A 318 -24.81 -7.53 -18.69
N ARG A 319 -24.02 -7.28 -19.74
CA ARG A 319 -22.93 -8.18 -20.18
C ARG A 319 -21.76 -8.22 -19.21
N HIS A 320 -21.40 -7.08 -18.61
CA HIS A 320 -20.23 -6.96 -17.74
C HIS A 320 -20.60 -6.92 -16.26
N ARG A 321 -21.69 -7.59 -15.88
CA ARG A 321 -22.24 -7.53 -14.51
C ARG A 321 -21.22 -7.93 -13.45
N ARG A 322 -20.32 -8.88 -13.72
CA ARG A 322 -19.26 -9.30 -12.78
C ARG A 322 -18.19 -8.21 -12.56
N LEU A 323 -17.79 -7.49 -13.61
CA LEU A 323 -16.83 -6.37 -13.53
C LEU A 323 -17.36 -5.23 -12.65
N VAL A 324 -18.68 -5.14 -12.48
CA VAL A 324 -19.36 -4.13 -11.67
C VAL A 324 -19.71 -4.68 -10.27
N ARG A 325 -20.37 -5.84 -10.19
CA ARG A 325 -20.87 -6.42 -8.93
C ARG A 325 -19.76 -6.91 -8.01
N ARG A 326 -18.73 -7.59 -8.53
CA ARG A 326 -17.66 -8.16 -7.69
C ARG A 326 -16.92 -7.07 -6.89
N PRO A 327 -16.43 -5.97 -7.51
CA PRO A 327 -15.82 -4.88 -6.75
C PRO A 327 -16.75 -4.22 -5.72
N LEU A 328 -18.05 -4.14 -6.00
CA LEU A 328 -19.04 -3.61 -5.06
C LEU A 328 -19.24 -4.55 -3.87
N LEU A 329 -19.47 -5.84 -4.12
CA LEU A 329 -19.67 -6.86 -3.08
C LEU A 329 -18.45 -6.99 -2.17
N VAL A 330 -17.23 -6.94 -2.72
CA VAL A 330 -16.01 -6.97 -1.91
C VAL A 330 -15.94 -5.77 -0.96
N ARG A 331 -16.29 -4.57 -1.42
CA ARG A 331 -16.31 -3.36 -0.55
C ARG A 331 -17.41 -3.43 0.50
N LEU A 332 -18.59 -3.91 0.13
CA LEU A 332 -19.67 -4.14 1.10
C LEU A 332 -19.26 -5.17 2.15
N ALA A 333 -18.57 -6.25 1.75
CA ALA A 333 -18.04 -7.23 2.68
C ALA A 333 -16.95 -6.65 3.60
N ILE A 334 -16.07 -5.77 3.08
CA ILE A 334 -15.08 -5.05 3.90
C ILE A 334 -15.79 -4.15 4.93
N VAL A 335 -16.77 -3.35 4.50
CA VAL A 335 -17.53 -2.45 5.37
C VAL A 335 -18.32 -3.24 6.42
N ALA A 336 -19.01 -4.30 6.01
CA ALA A 336 -19.77 -5.16 6.90
C ALA A 336 -18.88 -5.90 7.90
N GLY A 337 -17.74 -6.45 7.44
CA GLY A 337 -16.76 -7.12 8.29
C GLY A 337 -16.12 -6.18 9.30
N ALA A 338 -15.72 -4.97 8.87
CA ALA A 338 -15.18 -3.95 9.76
C ALA A 338 -16.22 -3.46 10.77
N GLY A 339 -17.46 -3.23 10.33
CA GLY A 339 -18.58 -2.85 11.18
C GLY A 339 -18.90 -3.92 12.23
N ALA A 340 -19.01 -5.18 11.82
CA ALA A 340 -19.26 -6.31 12.72
C ALA A 340 -18.12 -6.50 13.73
N ALA A 341 -16.87 -6.42 13.30
CA ALA A 341 -15.71 -6.47 14.19
C ALA A 341 -15.71 -5.31 15.20
N GLY A 342 -16.00 -4.08 14.74
CA GLY A 342 -16.14 -2.92 15.62
C GLY A 342 -17.25 -3.11 16.65
N CYS A 343 -18.42 -3.58 16.24
CA CYS A 343 -19.53 -3.89 17.15
C CYS A 343 -19.13 -4.98 18.17
N ALA A 344 -18.46 -6.05 17.74
CA ALA A 344 -18.02 -7.11 18.63
C ALA A 344 -17.01 -6.61 19.67
N VAL A 345 -16.05 -5.79 19.26
CA VAL A 345 -15.08 -5.15 20.18
C VAL A 345 -15.79 -4.26 21.19
N LEU A 346 -16.71 -3.41 20.75
CA LEU A 346 -17.47 -2.53 21.64
C LEU A 346 -18.36 -3.32 22.61
N ALA A 347 -18.98 -4.41 22.17
CA ALA A 347 -19.78 -5.29 23.01
C ALA A 347 -18.96 -6.00 24.11
N VAL A 348 -17.70 -6.33 23.83
CA VAL A 348 -16.78 -6.94 24.80
C VAL A 348 -16.21 -5.91 25.76
N LEU A 349 -15.78 -4.75 25.25
CA LEU A 349 -15.19 -3.68 26.06
C LEU A 349 -16.21 -3.01 26.98
N ARG A 350 -17.50 -3.02 26.61
CA ARG A 350 -18.60 -2.36 27.33
C ARG A 350 -18.20 -0.96 27.82
N PRO A 351 -17.85 -0.05 26.88
CA PRO A 351 -17.46 1.31 27.24
C PRO A 351 -18.54 1.96 28.09
N GLN A 352 -18.14 2.83 29.02
CA GLN A 352 -19.10 3.59 29.81
C GLN A 352 -19.96 4.46 28.88
N PRO A 353 -21.28 4.58 29.11
CA PRO A 353 -22.14 5.42 28.28
C PRO A 353 -21.56 6.84 28.16
N GLY A 354 -21.35 7.31 26.93
CA GLY A 354 -20.75 8.63 26.65
C GLY A 354 -19.22 8.66 26.60
N SER A 355 -18.50 7.57 26.87
CA SER A 355 -17.03 7.54 26.75
C SER A 355 -16.53 7.44 25.30
N TRP A 356 -17.43 7.19 24.35
CA TRP A 356 -17.11 7.10 22.93
C TRP A 356 -18.18 7.80 22.10
N ASP A 357 -17.74 8.76 21.30
CA ASP A 357 -18.58 9.49 20.36
C ASP A 357 -18.32 9.00 18.92
N PRO A 358 -19.31 8.41 18.22
CA PRO A 358 -19.16 8.00 16.84
C PRO A 358 -18.91 9.18 15.88
N ALA A 359 -19.27 10.42 16.23
CA ALA A 359 -18.92 11.60 15.43
C ALA A 359 -17.41 11.87 15.41
N SER A 360 -16.65 11.41 16.41
CA SER A 360 -15.18 11.41 16.37
C SER A 360 -14.60 10.61 15.19
N LEU A 361 -15.35 9.62 14.69
CA LEU A 361 -14.97 8.85 13.50
C LEU A 361 -15.30 9.56 12.18
N ALA A 362 -16.14 10.60 12.21
CA ALA A 362 -16.59 11.29 11.01
C ALA A 362 -15.43 11.94 10.23
N VAL A 363 -14.39 12.37 10.95
CA VAL A 363 -13.17 12.96 10.37
C VAL A 363 -12.44 11.97 9.46
N TYR A 364 -12.55 10.66 9.70
CA TYR A 364 -11.94 9.62 8.87
C TYR A 364 -12.77 9.25 7.63
N LEU A 365 -14.05 9.65 7.57
CA LEU A 365 -14.97 9.28 6.48
C LEU A 365 -14.55 9.80 5.10
N PRO A 366 -14.09 11.06 4.91
CA PRO A 366 -13.62 11.51 3.59
C PRO A 366 -12.53 10.61 3.02
N PHE A 367 -11.54 10.24 3.84
CA PHE A 367 -10.45 9.37 3.41
C PHE A 367 -10.92 7.92 3.20
N GLY A 368 -11.69 7.36 4.14
CA GLY A 368 -12.21 5.99 4.05
C GLY A 368 -13.10 5.79 2.83
N LEU A 369 -14.06 6.70 2.59
CA LEU A 369 -14.97 6.64 1.46
C LEU A 369 -14.28 6.93 0.12
N TYR A 370 -13.24 7.76 0.09
CA TYR A 370 -12.42 7.96 -1.11
C TYR A 370 -11.78 6.63 -1.55
N LEU A 371 -11.20 5.88 -0.62
CA LEU A 371 -10.63 4.55 -0.88
C LEU A 371 -11.67 3.50 -1.24
N LEU A 372 -12.85 3.56 -0.62
CA LEU A 372 -13.97 2.67 -0.92
C LEU A 372 -14.69 3.03 -2.23
N SER A 373 -14.46 4.20 -2.82
CA SER A 373 -15.13 4.57 -4.07
C SER A 373 -14.80 3.60 -5.22
N VAL A 374 -15.79 3.31 -6.07
CA VAL A 374 -15.63 2.39 -7.22
C VAL A 374 -15.33 3.14 -8.54
N GLY A 375 -15.36 4.47 -8.50
CA GLY A 375 -15.38 5.35 -9.68
C GLY A 375 -14.24 5.09 -10.66
N GLU A 376 -12.99 5.13 -10.20
CA GLU A 376 -11.83 4.94 -11.08
C GLU A 376 -11.85 3.58 -11.78
N ARG A 377 -12.17 2.50 -11.05
CA ARG A 377 -12.21 1.14 -11.59
C ARG A 377 -13.29 1.00 -12.66
N ILE A 378 -14.49 1.55 -12.42
CA ILE A 378 -15.59 1.53 -13.39
C ILE A 378 -15.25 2.35 -14.63
N CYS A 379 -14.65 3.54 -14.47
CA CYS A 379 -14.25 4.37 -15.62
C CYS A 379 -13.20 3.64 -16.48
N ARG A 380 -12.27 2.92 -15.86
CA ARG A 380 -11.29 2.09 -16.57
C ARG A 380 -11.94 0.91 -17.30
N ALA A 381 -12.92 0.25 -16.68
CA ALA A 381 -13.68 -0.84 -17.30
C ALA A 381 -14.56 -0.36 -18.47
N LEU A 382 -15.19 0.81 -18.34
CA LEU A 382 -15.96 1.46 -19.40
C LEU A 382 -15.05 1.82 -20.58
N PHE A 383 -13.89 2.41 -20.31
CA PHE A 383 -12.94 2.75 -21.34
C PHE A 383 -12.48 1.50 -22.12
N TYR A 384 -12.00 0.48 -21.41
CA TYR A 384 -11.41 -0.71 -22.03
C TYR A 384 -12.42 -1.53 -22.84
N ASN A 385 -13.63 -1.74 -22.30
CA ASN A 385 -14.60 -2.69 -22.86
C ASN A 385 -15.73 -2.03 -23.67
N CYS A 386 -15.84 -0.70 -23.70
CA CYS A 386 -16.92 0.00 -24.40
C CYS A 386 -16.44 1.23 -25.17
N ASP A 387 -15.84 2.20 -24.49
CA ASP A 387 -15.64 3.53 -25.07
C ASP A 387 -14.47 3.59 -26.04
N MET A 388 -13.37 2.88 -25.79
CA MET A 388 -12.15 2.95 -26.60
C MET A 388 -12.42 2.81 -28.12
N PRO A 389 -13.15 1.80 -28.63
CA PRO A 389 -13.46 1.74 -30.06
C PRO A 389 -14.43 2.85 -30.52
N LEU A 390 -15.39 3.24 -29.68
CA LEU A 390 -16.47 4.17 -30.04
C LEU A 390 -16.05 5.64 -30.03
N MET A 391 -15.05 6.01 -29.22
CA MET A 391 -14.54 7.37 -29.08
C MET A 391 -13.90 7.92 -30.37
N ARG A 392 -13.63 7.06 -31.36
CA ARG A 392 -13.16 7.46 -32.69
C ARG A 392 -14.26 8.17 -33.49
N TYR A 393 -15.53 7.84 -33.22
CA TYR A 393 -16.66 8.36 -33.98
C TYR A 393 -17.19 9.67 -33.40
N ALA A 394 -17.42 10.66 -34.28
CA ALA A 394 -17.91 11.98 -33.87
C ALA A 394 -19.32 11.93 -33.27
N PHE A 395 -20.21 11.07 -33.78
CA PHE A 395 -21.58 10.93 -33.25
C PHE A 395 -21.58 10.50 -31.78
N TYR A 396 -20.67 9.60 -31.41
CA TYR A 396 -20.53 9.09 -30.05
C TYR A 396 -20.00 10.18 -29.11
N ARG A 397 -18.97 10.91 -29.56
CA ARG A 397 -18.39 12.02 -28.80
C ARG A 397 -19.40 13.16 -28.61
N ALA A 398 -20.18 13.51 -29.63
CA ALA A 398 -21.21 14.54 -29.52
C ALA A 398 -22.23 14.23 -28.41
N ALA A 399 -22.48 12.95 -28.13
CA ALA A 399 -23.38 12.50 -27.07
C ALA A 399 -22.72 12.33 -25.68
N ALA A 400 -21.46 12.72 -25.51
CA ALA A 400 -20.74 12.64 -24.23
C ALA A 400 -21.55 13.14 -23.00
N PRO A 401 -22.28 14.28 -23.06
CA PRO A 401 -23.07 14.73 -21.91
C PRO A 401 -24.21 13.77 -21.54
N LYS A 402 -24.81 13.10 -22.53
CA LYS A 402 -25.87 12.11 -22.32
C LYS A 402 -25.30 10.84 -21.69
N HIS A 403 -24.15 10.38 -22.16
CA HIS A 403 -23.44 9.24 -21.56
C HIS A 403 -23.01 9.52 -20.12
N PHE A 404 -22.51 10.74 -19.85
CA PHE A 404 -22.13 11.17 -18.52
C PHE A 404 -23.30 11.07 -17.54
N ARG A 405 -24.46 11.64 -17.86
CA ARG A 405 -25.66 11.59 -16.98
C ARG A 405 -26.12 10.15 -16.71
N LEU A 406 -26.23 9.33 -17.75
CA LEU A 406 -26.66 7.93 -17.62
C LEU A 406 -25.71 7.10 -16.76
N ARG A 407 -24.41 7.35 -16.85
CA ARG A 407 -23.39 6.63 -16.07
C ARG A 407 -23.23 7.20 -14.67
N LEU A 408 -23.47 8.50 -14.49
CA LEU A 408 -23.44 9.15 -13.19
C LEU A 408 -24.47 8.53 -12.26
N VAL A 409 -25.70 8.30 -12.72
CA VAL A 409 -26.75 7.66 -11.93
C VAL A 409 -26.31 6.28 -11.44
N ARG A 410 -25.74 5.45 -12.31
CA ARG A 410 -25.28 4.10 -11.94
C ARG A 410 -24.09 4.15 -10.98
N LEU A 411 -23.11 5.01 -11.25
CA LEU A 411 -21.94 5.15 -10.39
C LEU A 411 -22.32 5.69 -9.02
N ALA A 412 -23.18 6.70 -8.98
CA ALA A 412 -23.76 7.26 -7.77
C ALA A 412 -24.49 6.18 -6.96
N ALA A 413 -25.36 5.38 -7.59
CA ALA A 413 -26.08 4.32 -6.89
C ALA A 413 -25.14 3.31 -6.19
N MET A 414 -24.05 2.93 -6.85
CA MET A 414 -23.07 2.00 -6.25
C MET A 414 -22.31 2.61 -5.08
N ASN A 415 -21.82 3.85 -5.23
CA ASN A 415 -21.09 4.52 -4.16
C ASN A 415 -22.03 4.91 -3.00
N LEU A 416 -23.28 5.29 -3.29
CA LEU A 416 -24.32 5.54 -2.29
C LEU A 416 -24.63 4.26 -1.51
N LEU A 417 -24.71 3.11 -2.16
CA LEU A 417 -24.92 1.84 -1.45
C LEU A 417 -23.75 1.52 -0.51
N THR A 418 -22.50 1.71 -0.95
CA THR A 418 -21.33 1.55 -0.07
C THR A 418 -21.29 2.57 1.06
N GLY A 419 -21.68 3.83 0.79
CA GLY A 419 -21.77 4.88 1.79
C GLY A 419 -22.84 4.56 2.84
N ALA A 420 -24.06 4.25 2.40
CA ALA A 420 -25.17 3.86 3.27
C ALA A 420 -24.80 2.65 4.15
N ALA A 421 -24.11 1.64 3.60
CA ALA A 421 -23.60 0.53 4.40
C ALA A 421 -22.60 0.97 5.48
N ALA A 422 -21.72 1.93 5.18
CA ALA A 422 -20.78 2.48 6.14
C ALA A 422 -21.47 3.31 7.24
N ALA A 423 -22.44 4.16 6.85
CA ALA A 423 -23.25 4.92 7.80
C ALA A 423 -24.07 4.00 8.72
N ALA A 424 -24.67 2.95 8.16
CA ALA A 424 -25.39 1.93 8.93
C ALA A 424 -24.47 1.17 9.89
N ALA A 425 -23.26 0.81 9.46
CA ALA A 425 -22.26 0.16 10.31
C ALA A 425 -21.84 1.06 11.51
N LEU A 426 -21.63 2.35 11.28
CA LEU A 426 -21.34 3.31 12.35
C LEU A 426 -22.53 3.50 13.29
N THR A 427 -23.75 3.56 12.75
CA THR A 427 -24.98 3.66 13.55
C THR A 427 -25.15 2.43 14.45
N ALA A 428 -24.91 1.23 13.91
CA ALA A 428 -24.96 -0.02 14.69
C ALA A 428 -23.89 -0.04 15.79
N ALA A 429 -22.66 0.39 15.47
CA ALA A 429 -21.58 0.47 16.46
C ALA A 429 -21.93 1.43 17.61
N ALA A 430 -22.49 2.61 17.29
CA ALA A 430 -22.99 3.57 18.28
C ALA A 430 -24.05 2.98 19.20
N ALA A 431 -25.03 2.26 18.62
CA ALA A 431 -26.07 1.59 19.39
C ALA A 431 -25.49 0.53 20.34
N VAL A 432 -24.52 -0.28 19.88
CA VAL A 432 -23.86 -1.31 20.70
C VAL A 432 -23.04 -0.71 21.85
N ALA A 433 -22.42 0.44 21.62
CA ALA A 433 -21.67 1.16 22.66
C ALA A 433 -22.55 1.90 23.68
N GLY A 434 -23.88 1.88 23.51
CA GLY A 434 -24.81 2.64 24.36
C GLY A 434 -24.67 4.16 24.20
N ALA A 435 -24.15 4.64 23.06
CA ALA A 435 -24.05 6.06 22.79
C ALA A 435 -25.45 6.62 22.47
N ALA A 436 -25.86 7.66 23.19
CA ALA A 436 -27.06 8.42 22.87
C ALA A 436 -26.78 9.30 21.66
N LEU A 437 -27.05 8.80 20.45
CA LEU A 437 -26.97 9.60 19.24
C LEU A 437 -28.27 10.39 19.07
N PRO A 438 -28.29 11.72 19.25
CA PRO A 438 -29.45 12.50 18.91
C PRO A 438 -29.73 12.37 17.40
N LEU A 439 -31.00 12.43 17.03
CA LEU A 439 -31.44 12.26 15.64
C LEU A 439 -30.72 13.25 14.69
N GLU A 440 -30.42 14.46 15.17
CA GLU A 440 -29.72 15.50 14.41
C GLU A 440 -28.30 15.08 14.01
N GLU A 441 -27.50 14.54 14.94
CA GLU A 441 -26.15 14.06 14.65
C GLU A 441 -26.17 12.86 13.72
N LEU A 442 -27.14 11.95 13.89
CA LEU A 442 -27.33 10.83 12.98
C LEU A 442 -27.65 11.33 11.56
N LEU A 443 -28.56 12.29 11.42
CA LEU A 443 -28.90 12.88 10.13
C LEU A 443 -27.69 13.58 9.48
N LEU A 444 -26.88 14.31 10.26
CA LEU A 444 -25.66 14.95 9.78
C LEU A 444 -24.61 13.92 9.33
N LEU A 445 -24.44 12.83 10.07
CA LEU A 445 -23.54 11.73 9.71
C LEU A 445 -23.94 11.09 8.39
N TRP A 446 -25.23 10.77 8.22
CA TRP A 446 -25.75 10.23 6.97
C TRP A 446 -25.62 11.23 5.82
N ALA A 447 -25.95 12.51 6.05
CA ALA A 447 -25.79 13.57 5.06
C ALA A 447 -24.33 13.72 4.60
N LEU A 448 -23.37 13.67 5.51
CA LEU A 448 -21.94 13.68 5.22
C LEU A 448 -21.55 12.50 4.32
N VAL A 449 -21.88 11.27 4.74
CA VAL A 449 -21.51 10.04 4.03
C VAL A 449 -22.09 10.00 2.62
N LEU A 450 -23.37 10.34 2.47
CA LEU A 450 -24.04 10.35 1.17
C LEU A 450 -23.50 11.47 0.26
N SER A 451 -23.20 12.65 0.83
CA SER A 451 -22.58 13.75 0.09
C SER A 451 -21.20 13.37 -0.46
N LEU A 452 -20.37 12.74 0.37
CA LEU A 452 -19.05 12.24 -0.05
C LEU A 452 -19.16 11.16 -1.13
N ALA A 453 -20.09 10.20 -0.97
CA ALA A 453 -20.34 9.16 -1.96
C ALA A 453 -20.72 9.73 -3.33
N LEU A 454 -21.58 10.76 -3.36
CA LEU A 454 -21.94 11.48 -4.58
C LEU A 454 -20.77 12.29 -5.12
N LEU A 455 -20.02 12.99 -4.26
CA LEU A 455 -18.88 13.81 -4.66
C LEU A 455 -17.83 12.96 -5.39
N PHE A 456 -17.47 11.80 -4.84
CA PHE A 456 -16.52 10.89 -5.48
C PHE A 456 -17.06 10.27 -6.78
N SER A 457 -18.37 10.07 -6.88
CA SER A 457 -19.02 9.61 -8.12
C SER A 457 -18.89 10.65 -9.23
N VAL A 458 -19.22 11.91 -8.92
CA VAL A 458 -19.09 13.03 -9.84
C VAL A 458 -17.63 13.24 -10.22
N HIS A 459 -16.73 13.25 -9.24
CA HIS A 459 -15.30 13.50 -9.44
C HIS A 459 -14.66 12.55 -10.44
N HIS A 460 -14.72 11.24 -10.18
CA HIS A 460 -14.08 10.24 -11.05
C HIS A 460 -14.66 10.27 -12.46
N LEU A 461 -15.98 10.44 -12.59
CA LEU A 461 -16.63 10.47 -13.89
C LEU A 461 -16.34 11.78 -14.64
N ALA A 462 -16.30 12.92 -13.94
CA ALA A 462 -16.01 14.22 -14.56
C ALA A 462 -14.59 14.23 -15.14
N LEU A 463 -13.61 13.76 -14.37
CA LEU A 463 -12.24 13.61 -14.85
C LEU A 463 -12.15 12.65 -16.04
N TYR A 464 -12.92 11.57 -16.03
CA TYR A 464 -12.95 10.64 -17.15
C TYR A 464 -13.42 11.30 -18.46
N TYR A 465 -14.48 12.11 -18.43
CA TYR A 465 -15.01 12.79 -19.62
C TYR A 465 -14.22 14.04 -20.04
N LEU A 466 -13.71 14.81 -19.08
CA LEU A 466 -13.01 16.06 -19.33
C LEU A 466 -11.53 15.84 -19.70
N LEU A 467 -10.90 14.81 -19.12
CA LEU A 467 -9.45 14.62 -19.26
C LEU A 467 -9.06 13.35 -20.00
N GLN A 468 -9.95 12.35 -20.11
CA GLN A 468 -9.71 11.03 -20.70
C GLN A 468 -8.29 10.53 -20.35
N PRO A 469 -8.07 10.02 -19.13
CA PRO A 469 -6.71 9.77 -18.64
C PRO A 469 -6.10 8.49 -19.22
N TYR A 470 -6.92 7.52 -19.65
CA TYR A 470 -6.48 6.15 -19.92
C TYR A 470 -5.92 5.96 -21.33
N SER A 471 -4.72 5.39 -21.44
CA SER A 471 -4.16 4.89 -22.71
C SER A 471 -4.68 3.49 -23.06
N THR A 472 -4.32 2.96 -24.23
CA THR A 472 -4.52 1.53 -24.59
C THR A 472 -3.83 0.56 -23.62
N GLU A 473 -2.81 1.05 -22.90
CA GLU A 473 -2.15 0.31 -21.81
C GLU A 473 -2.87 0.46 -20.45
N LEU A 474 -3.97 1.22 -20.41
CA LEU A 474 -4.72 1.63 -19.22
C LEU A 474 -3.91 2.46 -18.21
N ASP A 475 -2.82 3.06 -18.68
CA ASP A 475 -2.04 3.99 -17.87
C ASP A 475 -2.60 5.40 -17.97
N ALA A 476 -2.77 6.01 -16.79
CA ALA A 476 -3.10 7.42 -16.68
C ALA A 476 -1.85 8.24 -16.99
N LYS A 477 -1.68 8.70 -18.24
CA LYS A 477 -0.52 9.52 -18.65
C LYS A 477 -0.74 11.02 -18.48
N ASN A 478 -1.98 11.46 -18.20
CA ASN A 478 -2.34 12.87 -18.12
C ASN A 478 -1.92 13.52 -16.78
N PRO A 479 -0.97 14.48 -16.74
CA PRO A 479 -0.52 15.12 -15.51
C PRO A 479 -1.63 15.87 -14.76
N LEU A 480 -2.57 16.49 -15.49
CA LEU A 480 -3.69 17.21 -14.89
C LEU A 480 -4.63 16.27 -14.14
N PHE A 481 -4.82 15.05 -14.64
CA PHE A 481 -5.61 14.03 -13.95
C PHE A 481 -5.00 13.68 -12.59
N HIS A 482 -3.67 13.49 -12.56
CA HIS A 482 -2.95 13.21 -11.32
C HIS A 482 -2.99 14.39 -10.35
N PHE A 483 -2.80 15.61 -10.84
CA PHE A 483 -2.85 16.81 -10.01
C PHE A 483 -4.24 16.99 -9.36
N VAL A 484 -5.32 16.84 -10.11
CA VAL A 484 -6.68 17.04 -9.57
C VAL A 484 -7.08 15.92 -8.60
N ASN A 485 -6.72 14.66 -8.88
CA ASN A 485 -6.91 13.57 -7.92
C ASN A 485 -6.07 13.79 -6.64
N MET A 486 -4.83 14.26 -6.79
CA MET A 486 -3.95 14.58 -5.65
C MET A 486 -4.51 15.73 -4.82
N ALA A 487 -5.10 16.76 -5.45
CA ALA A 487 -5.74 17.86 -4.74
C ALA A 487 -6.95 17.38 -3.92
N LEU A 488 -7.82 16.55 -4.50
CA LEU A 488 -8.97 16.00 -3.77
C LEU A 488 -8.53 15.08 -2.63
N SER A 489 -7.55 14.20 -2.88
CA SER A 489 -7.03 13.31 -1.84
C SER A 489 -6.32 14.09 -0.73
N ALA A 490 -5.56 15.13 -1.05
CA ALA A 490 -4.97 16.05 -0.08
C ALA A 490 -6.05 16.75 0.75
N GLY A 491 -7.16 17.17 0.14
CA GLY A 491 -8.32 17.70 0.86
C GLY A 491 -8.90 16.70 1.87
N CYS A 492 -9.02 15.42 1.50
CA CYS A 492 -9.46 14.37 2.43
C CYS A 492 -8.47 14.19 3.60
N TRP A 493 -7.17 14.32 3.34
CA TRP A 493 -6.14 14.29 4.38
C TRP A 493 -6.15 15.52 5.28
N LEU A 494 -6.42 16.71 4.73
CA LEU A 494 -6.50 17.95 5.49
C LEU A 494 -7.60 17.88 6.57
N VAL A 495 -8.70 17.19 6.29
CA VAL A 495 -9.77 16.95 7.29
C VAL A 495 -9.23 16.22 8.52
N LEU A 496 -8.34 15.24 8.35
CA LEU A 496 -7.70 14.52 9.46
C LEU A 496 -6.84 15.43 10.34
N LEU A 497 -6.24 16.47 9.75
CA LEU A 497 -5.39 17.43 10.45
C LEU A 497 -6.22 18.50 11.16
N LEU A 498 -7.22 19.06 10.47
CA LEU A 498 -8.04 20.15 11.00
C LEU A 498 -9.10 19.67 12.00
N ARG A 499 -9.53 18.41 11.89
CA ARG A 499 -10.58 17.79 12.73
C ARG A 499 -11.82 18.69 12.92
N PRO A 500 -12.47 19.13 11.83
CA PRO A 500 -13.66 19.95 11.93
C PRO A 500 -14.80 19.19 12.62
N GLU A 501 -15.68 19.93 13.30
CA GLU A 501 -16.90 19.38 13.89
C GLU A 501 -17.84 18.79 12.81
N LEU A 502 -18.65 17.81 13.20
CA LEU A 502 -19.55 17.08 12.29
C LEU A 502 -20.48 18.01 11.47
N PRO A 503 -21.14 19.04 12.04
CA PRO A 503 -22.01 19.93 11.26
C PRO A 503 -21.24 20.68 10.17
N ALA A 504 -20.06 21.21 10.51
CA ALA A 504 -19.21 21.94 9.57
C ALA A 504 -18.70 21.02 8.46
N LEU A 505 -18.32 19.79 8.80
CA LEU A 505 -17.86 18.80 7.83
C LEU A 505 -18.97 18.33 6.89
N ALA A 506 -20.17 18.09 7.41
CA ALA A 506 -21.36 17.74 6.63
C ALA A 506 -21.77 18.86 5.67
N ALA A 507 -21.90 20.10 6.18
CA ALA A 507 -22.25 21.26 5.39
C ALA A 507 -21.18 21.57 4.32
N GLY A 508 -19.90 21.54 4.68
CA GLY A 508 -18.79 21.74 3.76
C GLY A 508 -18.75 20.69 2.64
N SER A 509 -18.98 19.42 2.97
CA SER A 509 -19.03 18.33 1.98
C SER A 509 -20.23 18.44 1.05
N ALA A 510 -21.40 18.82 1.57
CA ALA A 510 -22.60 19.05 0.77
C ALA A 510 -22.45 20.26 -0.16
N LEU A 511 -21.89 21.37 0.32
CA LEU A 511 -21.59 22.56 -0.49
C LEU A 511 -20.58 22.23 -1.59
N LEU A 512 -19.49 21.53 -1.24
CA LEU A 512 -18.49 21.09 -2.20
C LEU A 512 -19.10 20.19 -3.27
N LEU A 513 -19.95 19.22 -2.89
CA LEU A 513 -20.70 18.40 -3.83
C LEU A 513 -21.55 19.26 -4.77
N ALA A 514 -22.35 20.19 -4.25
CA ALA A 514 -23.25 21.01 -5.06
C ALA A 514 -22.47 21.83 -6.10
N LEU A 515 -21.42 22.54 -5.66
CA LEU A 515 -20.55 23.33 -6.53
C LEU A 515 -19.83 22.46 -7.57
N TYR A 516 -19.26 21.34 -7.13
CA TYR A 516 -18.50 20.45 -8.00
C TYR A 516 -19.39 19.72 -9.02
N ALA A 517 -20.59 19.31 -8.62
CA ALA A 517 -21.57 18.70 -9.52
C ALA A 517 -22.10 19.69 -10.56
N ALA A 518 -22.41 20.93 -10.16
CA ALA A 518 -22.81 21.98 -11.08
C ALA A 518 -21.69 22.28 -12.09
N ALA A 519 -20.45 22.44 -11.62
CA ALA A 519 -19.29 22.64 -12.48
C ALA A 519 -19.06 21.44 -13.43
N ALA A 520 -19.13 20.21 -12.94
CA ALA A 520 -18.95 19.01 -13.76
C ALA A 520 -20.03 18.89 -14.85
N LEU A 521 -21.31 19.09 -14.51
CA LEU A 521 -22.40 19.05 -15.49
C LEU A 521 -22.25 20.16 -16.54
N GLY A 522 -21.88 21.38 -16.11
CA GLY A 522 -21.62 22.51 -17.00
C GLY A 522 -20.42 22.29 -17.93
N LEU A 523 -19.29 21.83 -17.38
CA LEU A 523 -18.07 21.60 -18.15
C LEU A 523 -18.21 20.41 -19.10
N VAL A 524 -18.81 19.30 -18.66
CA VAL A 524 -18.99 18.12 -19.52
C VAL A 524 -19.97 18.43 -20.65
N SER A 525 -21.02 19.21 -20.40
CA SER A 525 -21.95 19.62 -21.45
C SER A 525 -21.30 20.49 -22.53
N ARG A 526 -20.36 21.38 -22.15
CA ARG A 526 -19.66 22.27 -23.08
C ARG A 526 -18.45 21.64 -23.77
N LEU A 527 -17.64 20.89 -23.02
CA LEU A 527 -16.32 20.43 -23.44
C LEU A 527 -16.27 18.93 -23.78
N GLY A 528 -17.20 18.13 -23.24
CA GLY A 528 -17.15 16.67 -23.32
C GLY A 528 -17.00 16.14 -24.75
N ALA A 529 -17.70 16.73 -25.72
CA ALA A 529 -17.60 16.31 -27.12
C ALA A 529 -16.21 16.50 -27.75
N ARG A 530 -15.44 17.46 -27.25
CA ARG A 530 -14.07 17.76 -27.70
C ARG A 530 -13.03 16.96 -26.93
N THR A 531 -13.22 16.83 -25.61
CA THR A 531 -12.23 16.25 -24.71
C THR A 531 -12.32 14.72 -24.60
N PHE A 532 -13.50 14.14 -24.78
CA PHE A 532 -13.73 12.71 -24.68
C PHE A 532 -13.28 11.97 -25.95
N ARG A 533 -11.97 11.93 -26.20
CA ARG A 533 -11.34 11.24 -27.33
C ARG A 533 -10.09 10.47 -26.87
N ILE A 534 -9.71 9.44 -27.63
CA ILE A 534 -8.45 8.73 -27.39
C ILE A 534 -7.28 9.70 -27.57
N LYS A 535 -6.30 9.62 -26.65
CA LYS A 535 -5.07 10.40 -26.66
C LYS A 535 -3.87 9.58 -27.11
#